data_AF-A0A925E2I8-F1
#
_entry.id   AF-A0A925E2I8-F1
#
_cell.length_a   1.000
_cell.length_b   1.000
_cell.length_c   1.000
_cell.angle_alpha   90.00
_cell.angle_beta   90.00
_cell.angle_gamma   90.00
#
_symmetry.space_group_name_H-M   'P 1'
#
loop_
_entity.id
_entity.type
_entity.pdbx_description
1 polymer ?
#
loop_
_entity_poly.entity_id
_entity_poly.type
_entity_poly.pdbx_seq_one_letter_code
_entity_poly.pdbx_strand_id
1 'polypeptide(L)'
;SCVGYPLTRAASPEKFKRDFYRFITKHSYDYEAAHIGYHHETVDHVRRYIAVRESIQQFLDLRQVEKFLTEDLKSIVDLLPLSRPTLLHRLKPIGTLLANIWVAIIFLLDLLWHIVLVFVLRPLKRFILRREPAINLQLQHLGQPGVAAIEDVVIQNQMTVISAIKPGIREFFRLRIALLLINMVAKHFQTQGSLGGIATIHYAHWSIIDKGRQLLFISNYDGSWDSYIGDFSDKAAPGLDLVWRSSPDYPEKGAIDLEKFKAVIRANQVKTQLFYSAYPHETVVNILSDKAISKSLDRTKVQDWLRRL
;
A
#
# COMPACT_ATOMS: atom_id res chain seq x y z
N SER A 1 -24.46 -14.34 9.48
CA SER A 1 -23.34 -14.42 10.45
C SER A 1 -22.31 -15.41 9.94
N CYS A 2 -21.02 -15.24 10.25
CA CYS A 2 -19.99 -16.19 9.82
C CYS A 2 -20.13 -17.53 10.57
N VAL A 3 -20.00 -18.65 9.85
CA VAL A 3 -20.06 -19.99 10.44
C VAL A 3 -18.97 -20.14 11.50
N GLY A 4 -19.34 -20.49 12.73
CA GLY A 4 -18.41 -20.69 13.84
C GLY A 4 -17.99 -19.42 14.58
N TYR A 5 -18.56 -18.26 14.26
CA TYR A 5 -18.30 -17.02 14.99
C TYR A 5 -18.78 -17.11 16.45
N PRO A 6 -17.97 -16.71 17.45
CA PRO A 6 -18.37 -16.79 18.86
C PRO A 6 -19.50 -15.81 19.18
N LEU A 7 -20.58 -16.27 19.82
CA LEU A 7 -21.78 -15.46 20.09
C LEU A 7 -21.84 -14.89 21.51
N THR A 8 -21.03 -15.38 22.45
CA THR A 8 -21.17 -15.10 23.89
C THR A 8 -20.45 -13.82 24.35
N ARG A 9 -20.46 -12.75 23.55
CA ARG A 9 -19.72 -11.51 23.88
C ARG A 9 -20.21 -10.85 25.17
N ALA A 10 -21.53 -10.77 25.36
CA ALA A 10 -22.13 -10.13 26.54
C ALA A 10 -22.06 -11.02 27.79
N ALA A 11 -22.17 -12.34 27.64
CA ALA A 11 -22.24 -13.27 28.76
C ALA A 11 -20.87 -13.60 29.39
N SER A 12 -19.79 -13.58 28.60
CA SER A 12 -18.43 -13.84 29.11
C SER A 12 -17.36 -13.20 28.21
N PRO A 13 -16.94 -11.96 28.51
CA PRO A 13 -16.00 -11.20 27.67
C PRO A 13 -14.66 -11.91 27.48
N GLU A 14 -14.08 -12.50 28.53
CA GLU A 14 -12.78 -13.18 28.45
C GLU A 14 -12.86 -14.48 27.62
N LYS A 15 -13.93 -15.26 27.80
CA LYS A 15 -14.18 -16.44 26.96
C LYS A 15 -14.35 -16.04 25.50
N PHE A 16 -15.15 -15.00 25.25
CA PHE A 16 -15.33 -14.47 23.90
C PHE A 16 -14.01 -14.03 23.28
N LYS A 17 -13.16 -13.28 24.01
CA LYS A 17 -11.86 -12.82 23.49
C LYS A 17 -10.97 -13.99 23.06
N ARG A 18 -10.88 -15.03 23.90
CA ARG A 18 -10.11 -16.24 23.59
C ARG A 18 -10.69 -17.00 22.39
N ASP A 19 -12.00 -17.21 22.37
CA ASP A 19 -12.66 -17.98 21.31
C ASP A 19 -12.65 -17.20 19.98
N PHE A 20 -12.75 -15.86 20.04
CA PHE A 20 -12.57 -14.96 18.91
C PHE A 20 -11.14 -15.01 18.36
N TYR A 21 -10.13 -14.98 19.22
CA TYR A 21 -8.73 -15.13 18.78
C TYR A 21 -8.50 -16.46 18.06
N ARG A 22 -9.04 -17.57 18.59
CA ARG A 22 -8.99 -18.88 17.92
C ARG A 22 -9.72 -18.85 16.58
N PHE A 23 -10.91 -18.26 16.53
CA PHE A 23 -11.70 -18.11 15.32
C PHE A 23 -10.93 -17.35 14.24
N ILE A 24 -10.43 -16.15 14.56
CA ILE A 24 -9.64 -15.34 13.61
C ILE A 24 -8.39 -16.09 13.18
N THR A 25 -7.65 -16.71 14.10
CA THR A 25 -6.43 -17.48 13.76
C THR A 25 -6.74 -18.63 12.80
N LYS A 26 -7.86 -19.34 12.99
CA LYS A 26 -8.29 -20.45 12.13
C LYS A 26 -8.77 -19.98 10.74
N HIS A 27 -9.43 -18.82 10.67
CA HIS A 27 -10.10 -18.35 9.46
C HIS A 27 -9.35 -17.26 8.67
N SER A 28 -8.16 -16.86 9.10
CA SER A 28 -7.35 -15.86 8.40
C SER A 28 -6.34 -16.51 7.45
N TYR A 29 -6.00 -15.78 6.39
CA TYR A 29 -4.85 -16.07 5.54
C TYR A 29 -3.70 -15.11 5.89
N ASP A 30 -2.47 -15.59 5.75
CA ASP A 30 -1.31 -14.70 5.79
C ASP A 30 -1.14 -14.09 4.40
N TYR A 31 -0.84 -12.80 4.32
CA TYR A 31 -0.48 -12.17 3.05
C TYR A 31 0.92 -12.62 2.63
N GLU A 32 1.12 -12.79 1.32
CA GLU A 32 2.40 -13.15 0.73
C GLU A 32 3.22 -11.90 0.39
N ALA A 33 2.56 -10.82 -0.04
CA ALA A 33 3.16 -9.50 -0.23
C ALA A 33 2.18 -8.38 0.12
N ALA A 34 2.69 -7.25 0.62
CA ALA A 34 1.90 -6.06 0.83
C ALA A 34 2.71 -4.78 0.63
N HIS A 35 2.02 -3.73 0.23
CA HIS A 35 2.53 -2.37 0.09
C HIS A 35 1.58 -1.40 0.79
N ILE A 36 2.16 -0.42 1.47
CA ILE A 36 1.44 0.67 2.14
C ILE A 36 2.09 1.97 1.67
N GLY A 37 1.32 2.88 1.06
CA GLY A 37 1.85 4.08 0.43
C GLY A 37 2.64 4.97 1.41
N TYR A 38 2.19 5.09 2.66
CA TYR A 38 2.86 5.90 3.68
C TYR A 38 3.08 5.08 4.94
N HIS A 39 4.19 4.34 4.95
CA HIS A 39 4.59 3.53 6.10
C HIS A 39 4.74 4.36 7.38
N HIS A 40 4.38 3.74 8.50
CA HIS A 40 4.50 4.27 9.87
C HIS A 40 3.63 5.48 10.20
N GLU A 41 2.67 5.85 9.34
CA GLU A 41 1.70 6.89 9.66
C GLU A 41 0.39 6.30 10.15
N THR A 42 -0.15 6.89 11.21
CA THR A 42 -1.48 6.56 11.72
C THR A 42 -2.53 7.42 11.04
N VAL A 43 -3.80 7.02 11.13
CA VAL A 43 -4.94 7.85 10.67
C VAL A 43 -4.91 9.22 11.33
N ASP A 44 -4.57 9.29 12.62
CA ASP A 44 -4.51 10.54 13.36
C ASP A 44 -3.36 11.45 12.88
N HIS A 45 -2.21 10.88 12.52
CA HIS A 45 -1.12 11.65 11.92
C HIS A 45 -1.53 12.24 10.58
N VAL A 46 -2.11 11.43 9.69
CA VAL A 46 -2.57 11.87 8.37
C VAL A 46 -3.61 12.99 8.52
N ARG A 47 -4.59 12.84 9.41
CA ARG A 47 -5.59 13.89 9.71
C ARG A 47 -4.96 15.18 10.22
N ARG A 48 -3.92 15.10 11.04
CA ARG A 48 -3.19 16.30 11.49
C ARG A 48 -2.45 16.97 10.34
N TYR A 49 -1.84 16.19 9.43
CA TYR A 49 -1.15 16.75 8.28
C TYR A 49 -2.10 17.50 7.35
N ILE A 50 -3.26 16.89 7.08
CA ILE A 50 -4.35 17.52 6.32
C ILE A 50 -4.82 18.81 7.01
N ALA A 51 -5.07 18.75 8.33
CA ALA A 51 -5.51 19.93 9.09
C ALA A 51 -4.48 21.07 9.07
N VAL A 52 -3.18 20.76 9.09
CA VAL A 52 -2.12 21.76 8.94
C VAL A 52 -2.18 22.40 7.56
N ARG A 53 -2.28 21.60 6.48
CA ARG A 53 -2.43 22.11 5.11
C ARG A 53 -3.66 23.01 5.01
N GLU A 54 -4.82 22.53 5.45
CA GLU A 54 -6.08 23.28 5.38
C GLU A 54 -6.02 24.60 6.15
N SER A 55 -5.44 24.60 7.35
CA SER A 55 -5.28 25.82 8.15
C SER A 55 -4.37 26.84 7.46
N ILE A 56 -3.28 26.38 6.83
CA ILE A 56 -2.38 27.24 6.06
C ILE A 56 -3.12 27.77 4.83
N GLN A 57 -3.80 26.90 4.07
CA GLN A 57 -4.52 27.30 2.87
C GLN A 57 -5.58 28.35 3.17
N GLN A 58 -6.38 28.16 4.23
CA GLN A 58 -7.37 29.14 4.67
C GLN A 58 -6.75 30.51 4.99
N PHE A 59 -5.54 30.54 5.54
CA PHE A 59 -4.81 31.78 5.77
C PHE A 59 -4.29 32.40 4.47
N LEU A 60 -3.76 31.59 3.55
CA LEU A 60 -3.25 32.06 2.25
C LEU A 60 -4.38 32.60 1.35
N ASP A 61 -5.59 32.03 1.45
CA ASP A 61 -6.78 32.44 0.69
C ASP A 61 -7.39 33.77 1.16
N LEU A 62 -6.90 34.35 2.27
CA LEU A 62 -7.30 35.70 2.66
C LEU A 62 -6.78 36.70 1.62
N ARG A 63 -7.68 37.47 0.99
CA ARG A 63 -7.34 38.42 -0.11
C ARG A 63 -6.10 39.30 0.15
N GLN A 64 -5.92 39.73 1.40
CA GLN A 64 -4.78 40.57 1.79
C GLN A 64 -3.46 39.79 1.71
N VAL A 65 -3.48 38.52 2.14
CA VAL A 65 -2.34 37.60 2.10
C VAL A 65 -2.08 37.17 0.66
N GLU A 66 -3.12 36.79 -0.09
CA GLU A 66 -3.00 36.42 -1.50
C GLU A 66 -2.28 37.51 -2.32
N LYS A 67 -2.72 38.78 -2.17
CA LYS A 67 -2.09 39.91 -2.86
C LYS A 67 -0.61 40.05 -2.49
N PHE A 68 -0.29 39.99 -1.20
CA PHE A 68 1.09 40.05 -0.71
C PHE A 68 1.95 38.88 -1.24
N LEU A 69 1.39 37.67 -1.33
CA LEU A 69 2.10 36.50 -1.87
C LEU A 69 2.45 36.70 -3.35
N THR A 70 1.55 37.30 -4.13
CA THR A 70 1.75 37.51 -5.56
C THR A 70 2.68 38.68 -5.88
N GLU A 71 2.64 39.76 -5.10
CA GLU A 71 3.33 41.01 -5.40
C GLU A 71 4.67 41.14 -4.65
N ASP A 72 4.73 40.75 -3.37
CA ASP A 72 5.81 41.15 -2.47
C ASP A 72 6.67 39.98 -1.94
N LEU A 73 6.13 38.76 -1.88
CA LEU A 73 6.80 37.61 -1.25
C LEU A 73 8.19 37.32 -1.83
N LYS A 74 8.35 37.43 -3.15
CA LYS A 74 9.62 37.16 -3.81
C LYS A 74 10.74 38.05 -3.27
N SER A 75 10.44 39.34 -3.03
CA SER A 75 11.41 40.28 -2.48
C SER A 75 11.87 39.90 -1.08
N ILE A 76 11.00 39.31 -0.27
CA ILE A 76 11.32 38.85 1.09
C ILE A 76 12.11 37.54 1.05
N VAL A 77 11.73 36.61 0.17
CA VAL A 77 12.45 35.34 0.01
C VAL A 77 13.89 35.59 -0.44
N ASP A 78 14.11 36.56 -1.32
CA ASP A 78 15.46 36.93 -1.78
C ASP A 78 16.33 37.56 -0.67
N LEU A 79 15.71 38.10 0.40
CA LEU A 79 16.42 38.59 1.59
C LEU A 79 16.83 37.47 2.56
N LEU A 80 16.31 36.25 2.39
CA LEU A 80 16.67 35.14 3.26
C LEU A 80 18.10 34.66 2.98
N PRO A 81 18.92 34.42 4.03
CA PRO A 81 20.28 33.95 3.83
C PRO A 81 20.28 32.55 3.21
N LEU A 82 20.99 32.39 2.09
CA LEU A 82 21.25 31.07 1.50
C LEU A 82 21.95 30.18 2.54
N SER A 83 21.36 29.01 2.83
CA SER A 83 21.96 28.04 3.75
C SER A 83 23.34 27.60 3.23
N ARG A 84 24.41 27.99 3.92
CA ARG A 84 25.77 27.56 3.58
C ARG A 84 26.00 26.12 4.05
N PRO A 85 26.56 25.23 3.20
CA PRO A 85 26.86 23.86 3.61
C PRO A 85 27.93 23.88 4.71
N THR A 86 27.62 23.27 5.86
CA THR A 86 28.52 23.12 7.00
C THR A 86 29.64 22.11 6.71
N LEU A 87 30.74 22.15 7.49
CA LEU A 87 31.91 21.26 7.37
C LEU A 87 31.55 19.75 7.36
N LEU A 88 30.45 19.38 8.02
CA LEU A 88 29.85 18.03 8.00
C LEU A 88 29.46 17.54 6.60
N HIS A 89 29.19 18.44 5.64
CA HIS A 89 28.90 18.06 4.26
C HIS A 89 30.12 17.49 3.52
N ARG A 90 31.35 17.81 3.94
CA ARG A 90 32.59 17.29 3.31
C ARG A 90 32.97 15.87 3.76
N LEU A 91 32.51 15.42 4.93
CA LEU A 91 32.73 14.06 5.44
C LEU A 91 31.64 13.05 5.03
N LYS A 92 30.58 13.52 4.34
CA LYS A 92 29.48 12.68 3.85
C LYS A 92 29.91 11.44 3.04
N PRO A 93 30.90 11.46 2.11
CA PRO A 93 31.11 10.32 1.20
C PRO A 93 31.57 9.04 1.89
N ILE A 94 32.46 9.13 2.89
CA ILE A 94 32.96 7.95 3.64
C ILE A 94 31.85 7.40 4.55
N GLY A 95 31.12 8.28 5.23
CA GLY A 95 29.97 7.90 6.05
C GLY A 95 28.85 7.25 5.24
N THR A 96 28.61 7.71 4.00
CA THR A 96 27.60 7.13 3.11
C THR A 96 27.98 5.74 2.61
N LEU A 97 29.27 5.46 2.34
CA LEU A 97 29.69 4.13 1.89
C LEU A 97 29.44 3.08 2.98
N LEU A 98 29.87 3.36 4.21
CA LEU A 98 29.66 2.47 5.35
C LEU A 98 28.16 2.29 5.61
N ALA A 99 27.37 3.37 5.59
CA ALA A 99 25.92 3.30 5.75
C ALA A 99 25.27 2.41 4.68
N ASN A 100 25.70 2.51 3.41
CA ASN A 100 25.18 1.69 2.33
C ASN A 100 25.51 0.20 2.51
N ILE A 101 26.73 -0.13 2.96
CA ILE A 101 27.11 -1.51 3.28
C ILE A 101 26.23 -2.06 4.41
N TRP A 102 26.02 -1.27 5.48
CA TRP A 102 25.15 -1.65 6.58
C TRP A 102 23.70 -1.89 6.13
N VAL A 103 23.15 -1.01 5.28
CA VAL A 103 21.81 -1.20 4.69
C VAL A 103 21.76 -2.47 3.86
N ALA A 104 22.78 -2.76 3.06
CA ALA A 104 22.86 -3.99 2.27
C ALA A 104 22.89 -5.25 3.15
N ILE A 105 23.65 -5.23 4.25
CA ILE A 105 23.68 -6.35 5.23
C ILE A 105 22.30 -6.55 5.85
N ILE A 106 21.65 -5.47 6.33
CA ILE A 106 20.30 -5.55 6.90
C ILE A 106 19.31 -6.11 5.88
N PHE A 107 19.39 -5.66 4.63
CA PHE A 107 18.56 -6.17 3.55
C PHE A 107 18.77 -7.67 3.30
N LEU A 108 20.02 -8.13 3.24
CA LEU A 108 20.34 -9.55 3.03
C LEU A 108 19.89 -10.43 4.19
N LEU A 109 20.07 -9.98 5.43
CA LEU A 109 19.58 -10.69 6.62
C LEU A 109 18.05 -10.77 6.63
N ASP A 110 17.36 -9.67 6.30
CA ASP A 110 15.90 -9.65 6.19
C ASP A 110 15.42 -10.55 5.04
N LEU A 111 16.11 -10.56 3.90
CA LEU A 111 15.82 -11.45 2.79
C LEU A 111 15.93 -12.92 3.21
N LEU A 112 17.04 -13.29 3.86
CA LEU A 112 17.25 -14.65 4.36
C LEU A 112 16.17 -15.06 5.37
N TRP A 113 15.84 -14.16 6.30
CA TRP A 113 14.75 -14.37 7.25
C TRP A 113 13.40 -14.59 6.54
N HIS A 114 13.07 -13.80 5.52
CA HIS A 114 11.83 -13.96 4.77
C HIS A 114 11.80 -15.25 3.95
N ILE A 115 12.94 -15.69 3.42
CA ILE A 115 13.05 -17.01 2.77
C ILE A 115 12.71 -18.11 3.78
N VAL A 116 13.31 -18.09 4.97
CA VAL A 116 13.02 -19.06 6.04
C VAL A 116 11.55 -18.97 6.46
N LEU A 117 11.01 -17.76 6.61
CA LEU A 117 9.62 -17.53 6.98
C LEU A 117 8.65 -18.14 5.95
N VAL A 118 8.86 -17.87 4.66
CA VAL A 118 7.94 -18.27 3.58
C VAL A 118 8.04 -19.75 3.24
N PHE A 119 9.25 -20.32 3.21
CA PHE A 119 9.48 -21.68 2.76
C PHE A 119 9.55 -22.71 3.90
N VAL A 120 9.81 -22.29 5.14
CA VAL A 120 9.93 -23.21 6.28
C VAL A 120 8.84 -22.94 7.33
N LEU A 121 8.84 -21.73 7.93
CA LEU A 121 7.99 -21.46 9.10
C LEU A 121 6.50 -21.39 8.76
N ARG A 122 6.10 -20.75 7.66
CA ARG A 122 4.69 -20.66 7.24
C ARG A 122 4.10 -22.03 6.89
N PRO A 123 4.74 -22.89 6.05
CA PRO A 123 4.28 -24.25 5.82
C PRO A 123 4.19 -25.07 7.10
N LEU A 124 5.21 -25.00 7.96
CA LEU A 124 5.23 -25.70 9.24
C LEU A 124 4.08 -25.24 10.16
N LYS A 125 3.85 -23.93 10.27
CA LYS A 125 2.73 -23.37 11.03
C LYS A 125 1.38 -23.83 10.48
N ARG A 126 1.20 -23.84 9.15
CA ARG A 126 -0.04 -24.35 8.51
C ARG A 126 -0.26 -25.83 8.82
N PHE A 127 0.81 -26.62 8.80
CA PHE A 127 0.78 -28.05 9.13
C PHE A 127 0.43 -28.30 10.61
N ILE A 128 1.14 -27.67 11.55
CA ILE A 128 0.93 -27.82 13.00
C ILE A 128 -0.48 -27.36 13.40
N LEU A 129 -0.91 -26.20 12.92
CA LEU A 129 -2.21 -25.62 13.28
C LEU A 129 -3.37 -26.22 12.48
N ARG A 130 -3.12 -27.13 11.54
CA ARG A 130 -4.10 -27.64 10.55
C ARG A 130 -4.93 -26.49 9.95
N ARG A 131 -4.27 -25.38 9.63
CA ARG A 131 -4.90 -24.13 9.22
C ARG A 131 -5.26 -24.25 7.75
N GLU A 132 -6.48 -24.72 7.49
CA GLU A 132 -7.12 -24.70 6.18
C GLU A 132 -8.40 -23.86 6.27
N PRO A 133 -8.29 -22.53 6.14
CA PRO A 133 -9.49 -21.70 6.14
C PRO A 133 -10.36 -22.14 4.96
N ALA A 134 -11.63 -22.44 5.24
CA ALA A 134 -12.61 -22.72 4.19
C ALA A 134 -12.98 -21.40 3.51
N ILE A 135 -13.04 -21.41 2.19
CA ILE A 135 -13.55 -20.28 1.40
C ILE A 135 -15.02 -20.52 1.15
N ASN A 136 -15.85 -19.67 1.77
CA ASN A 136 -17.28 -19.62 1.51
C ASN A 136 -17.57 -18.58 0.42
N LEU A 137 -16.83 -18.64 -0.69
CA LEU A 137 -17.02 -17.77 -1.85
C LEU A 137 -17.44 -18.64 -3.02
N GLN A 138 -18.65 -18.44 -3.53
CA GLN A 138 -19.07 -19.01 -4.80
C GLN A 138 -18.40 -18.21 -5.92
N LEU A 139 -17.29 -18.74 -6.41
CA LEU A 139 -16.51 -18.15 -7.50
C LEU A 139 -17.13 -18.38 -8.88
N GLN A 140 -18.34 -18.96 -8.93
CA GLN A 140 -19.06 -19.27 -10.17
C GLN A 140 -19.54 -18.02 -10.94
N HIS A 141 -19.16 -16.81 -10.51
CA HIS A 141 -19.55 -15.53 -11.13
C HIS A 141 -18.37 -14.56 -11.27
N LEU A 142 -17.26 -15.01 -11.86
CA LEU A 142 -16.20 -14.11 -12.37
C LEU A 142 -16.82 -13.20 -13.45
N GLY A 143 -16.78 -11.88 -13.23
CA GLY A 143 -17.55 -10.88 -14.01
C GLY A 143 -18.89 -10.50 -13.37
N GLN A 144 -18.93 -10.23 -12.05
CA GLN A 144 -20.17 -9.81 -11.40
C GLN A 144 -20.67 -8.45 -11.95
N PRO A 145 -21.97 -8.33 -12.26
CA PRO A 145 -22.53 -7.04 -12.66
C PRO A 145 -22.45 -6.02 -11.51
N GLY A 146 -22.23 -4.75 -11.86
CA GLY A 146 -22.22 -3.66 -10.89
C GLY A 146 -20.92 -3.47 -10.11
N VAL A 147 -19.80 -4.04 -10.55
CA VAL A 147 -18.46 -3.69 -10.04
C VAL A 147 -18.15 -2.22 -10.37
N ALA A 148 -18.33 -1.80 -11.62
CA ALA A 148 -18.14 -0.41 -12.05
C ALA A 148 -19.09 0.57 -11.36
N ALA A 149 -20.26 0.11 -10.87
CA ALA A 149 -21.24 0.96 -10.21
C ALA A 149 -20.83 1.41 -8.79
N ILE A 150 -19.79 0.79 -8.22
CA ILE A 150 -19.22 1.18 -6.92
C ILE A 150 -17.82 1.78 -7.05
N GLU A 151 -17.32 1.93 -8.28
CA GLU A 151 -16.07 2.62 -8.59
C GLU A 151 -16.35 4.13 -8.71
N ASP A 152 -15.32 4.94 -8.52
CA ASP A 152 -15.31 6.40 -8.72
C ASP A 152 -16.33 7.19 -7.85
N VAL A 153 -16.71 6.63 -6.70
CA VAL A 153 -17.64 7.29 -5.75
C VAL A 153 -16.95 8.40 -4.95
N VAL A 154 -15.67 8.18 -4.61
CA VAL A 154 -14.78 9.16 -3.98
C VAL A 154 -13.41 9.09 -4.65
N ILE A 155 -12.47 9.96 -4.27
CA ILE A 155 -11.14 10.03 -4.90
C ILE A 155 -10.39 8.69 -4.76
N GLN A 156 -10.53 8.05 -3.60
CA GLN A 156 -9.97 6.72 -3.36
C GLN A 156 -10.93 5.64 -3.85
N ASN A 157 -10.40 4.74 -4.67
CA ASN A 157 -11.08 3.56 -5.16
C ASN A 157 -10.56 2.29 -4.52
N GLN A 158 -11.36 1.24 -4.66
CA GLN A 158 -11.08 -0.12 -4.20
C GLN A 158 -11.09 -1.09 -5.38
N MET A 159 -10.27 -2.12 -5.30
CA MET A 159 -10.30 -3.24 -6.22
C MET A 159 -10.02 -4.54 -5.48
N THR A 160 -10.77 -5.58 -5.85
CA THR A 160 -10.56 -6.94 -5.37
C THR A 160 -10.57 -7.87 -6.59
N VAL A 161 -9.43 -8.50 -6.86
CA VAL A 161 -9.26 -9.45 -7.97
C VAL A 161 -8.96 -10.81 -7.38
N ILE A 162 -9.66 -11.83 -7.86
CA ILE A 162 -9.40 -13.22 -7.50
C ILE A 162 -9.13 -13.98 -8.79
N SER A 163 -7.87 -14.38 -8.97
CA SER A 163 -7.42 -15.11 -10.14
C SER A 163 -7.11 -16.55 -9.77
N ALA A 164 -7.52 -17.50 -10.60
CA ALA A 164 -7.06 -18.88 -10.46
C ALA A 164 -5.54 -18.96 -10.68
N ILE A 165 -4.87 -19.91 -10.03
CA ILE A 165 -3.46 -20.22 -10.22
C ILE A 165 -3.38 -21.51 -11.05
N LYS A 166 -2.62 -21.47 -12.15
CA LYS A 166 -2.37 -22.64 -13.00
C LYS A 166 -1.84 -23.80 -12.16
N PRO A 167 -2.32 -25.04 -12.37
CA PRO A 167 -1.85 -26.19 -11.62
C PRO A 167 -0.38 -26.47 -11.96
N GLY A 168 0.42 -26.76 -10.94
CA GLY A 168 1.80 -27.18 -11.11
C GLY A 168 2.75 -26.59 -10.07
N ILE A 169 3.70 -27.41 -9.64
CA ILE A 169 4.71 -27.02 -8.64
C ILE A 169 5.54 -25.84 -9.15
N ARG A 170 5.93 -25.84 -10.44
CA ARG A 170 6.74 -24.76 -11.03
C ARG A 170 6.03 -23.41 -10.98
N GLU A 171 4.75 -23.36 -11.34
CA GLU A 171 3.94 -22.13 -11.31
C GLU A 171 3.77 -21.63 -9.88
N PHE A 172 3.47 -22.53 -8.94
CA PHE A 172 3.34 -22.19 -7.53
C PHE A 172 4.62 -21.61 -6.93
N PHE A 173 5.78 -22.24 -7.19
CA PHE A 173 7.07 -21.73 -6.71
C PHE A 173 7.46 -20.40 -7.38
N ARG A 174 7.20 -20.25 -8.69
CA ARG A 174 7.45 -18.98 -9.40
C ARG A 174 6.65 -17.85 -8.76
N LEU A 175 5.34 -18.04 -8.57
CA LEU A 175 4.48 -17.06 -7.93
C LEU A 175 4.96 -16.72 -6.51
N ARG A 176 5.36 -17.71 -5.70
CA ARG A 176 5.89 -17.45 -4.36
C ARG A 176 7.17 -16.64 -4.36
N ILE A 177 8.10 -16.93 -5.27
CA ILE A 177 9.34 -16.15 -5.42
C ILE A 177 9.00 -14.73 -5.88
N ALA A 178 8.09 -14.58 -6.83
CA ALA A 178 7.61 -13.27 -7.30
C ALA A 178 7.08 -12.41 -6.15
N LEU A 179 6.18 -12.96 -5.35
CA LEU A 179 5.56 -12.27 -4.22
C LEU A 179 6.58 -11.97 -3.11
N LEU A 180 7.53 -12.88 -2.84
CA LEU A 180 8.64 -12.62 -1.91
C LEU A 180 9.46 -11.41 -2.38
N LEU A 181 9.85 -11.37 -3.66
CA LEU A 181 10.64 -10.28 -4.22
C LEU A 181 9.88 -8.95 -4.17
N ILE A 182 8.61 -8.94 -4.56
CA ILE A 182 7.75 -7.75 -4.47
C ILE A 182 7.63 -7.27 -3.03
N ASN A 183 7.42 -8.19 -2.07
CA ASN A 183 7.34 -7.83 -0.65
C ASN A 183 8.64 -7.19 -0.16
N MET A 184 9.79 -7.71 -0.56
CA MET A 184 11.09 -7.15 -0.20
C MET A 184 11.30 -5.77 -0.83
N VAL A 185 10.93 -5.60 -2.11
CA VAL A 185 11.04 -4.30 -2.80
C VAL A 185 10.12 -3.26 -2.19
N ALA A 186 8.85 -3.61 -1.95
CA ALA A 186 7.87 -2.76 -1.29
C ALA A 186 8.36 -2.29 0.08
N LYS A 187 8.89 -3.22 0.89
CA LYS A 187 9.33 -2.94 2.26
C LYS A 187 10.58 -2.04 2.35
N HIS A 188 11.53 -2.17 1.41
CA HIS A 188 12.84 -1.51 1.55
C HIS A 188 13.07 -0.35 0.58
N PHE A 189 12.51 -0.42 -0.63
CA PHE A 189 12.81 0.55 -1.69
C PHE A 189 11.60 1.41 -2.08
N GLN A 190 10.39 0.96 -1.76
CA GLN A 190 9.13 1.55 -2.22
C GLN A 190 8.26 1.96 -1.04
N THR A 191 8.86 2.71 -0.10
CA THR A 191 8.25 3.11 1.18
C THR A 191 7.67 4.52 1.16
N GLN A 192 7.85 5.26 0.07
CA GLN A 192 7.45 6.67 -0.09
C GLN A 192 6.37 6.84 -1.16
N GLY A 193 5.27 6.11 -1.01
CA GLY A 193 4.03 6.29 -1.78
C GLY A 193 4.09 5.86 -3.22
N SER A 194 5.07 5.07 -3.62
CA SER A 194 5.16 4.53 -4.97
C SER A 194 5.49 3.05 -4.95
N LEU A 195 4.74 2.25 -5.71
CA LEU A 195 5.04 0.85 -5.98
C LEU A 195 5.19 0.67 -7.49
N GLY A 196 6.33 0.14 -7.95
CA GLY A 196 6.64 0.02 -9.38
C GLY A 196 6.61 1.34 -10.15
N GLY A 197 6.87 2.48 -9.49
CA GLY A 197 6.77 3.81 -10.12
C GLY A 197 5.36 4.43 -10.11
N ILE A 198 4.37 3.73 -9.56
CA ILE A 198 2.97 4.18 -9.51
C ILE A 198 2.72 4.85 -8.16
N ALA A 199 2.49 6.16 -8.18
CA ALA A 199 2.37 6.99 -6.98
C ALA A 199 0.92 7.19 -6.47
N THR A 200 0.00 6.34 -6.92
CA THR A 200 -1.45 6.42 -6.64
C THR A 200 -1.92 5.29 -5.72
N ILE A 201 -1.05 4.42 -5.24
CA ILE A 201 -1.42 3.22 -4.46
C ILE A 201 -1.35 3.54 -2.97
N HIS A 202 -2.51 3.57 -2.30
CA HIS A 202 -2.58 3.68 -0.83
C HIS A 202 -2.21 2.35 -0.17
N TYR A 203 -2.75 1.27 -0.72
CA TYR A 203 -2.56 -0.07 -0.19
C TYR A 203 -2.65 -1.09 -1.31
N ALA A 204 -1.79 -2.10 -1.28
CA ALA A 204 -1.90 -3.27 -2.13
C ALA A 204 -1.52 -4.51 -1.34
N HIS A 205 -2.25 -5.62 -1.51
CA HIS A 205 -1.87 -6.90 -0.93
C HIS A 205 -2.10 -8.04 -1.89
N TRP A 206 -1.29 -9.08 -1.71
CA TRP A 206 -1.42 -10.36 -2.36
C TRP A 206 -1.50 -11.47 -1.32
N SER A 207 -2.48 -12.36 -1.46
CA SER A 207 -2.62 -13.55 -0.62
C SER A 207 -2.89 -14.76 -1.49
N ILE A 208 -2.13 -15.84 -1.29
CA ILE A 208 -2.45 -17.13 -1.89
C ILE A 208 -3.48 -17.83 -1.01
N ILE A 209 -4.68 -18.01 -1.54
CA ILE A 209 -5.83 -18.59 -0.86
C ILE A 209 -6.20 -19.94 -1.47
N ASP A 210 -7.24 -20.57 -0.92
CA ASP A 210 -7.85 -21.78 -1.47
C ASP A 210 -6.88 -22.96 -1.68
N LYS A 211 -6.06 -23.25 -0.66
CA LYS A 211 -5.04 -24.31 -0.73
C LYS A 211 -4.02 -24.11 -1.86
N GLY A 212 -3.75 -22.86 -2.27
CA GLY A 212 -2.80 -22.57 -3.33
C GLY A 212 -3.40 -22.50 -4.72
N ARG A 213 -4.73 -22.57 -4.84
CA ARG A 213 -5.43 -22.57 -6.13
C ARG A 213 -5.81 -21.18 -6.62
N GLN A 214 -5.81 -20.18 -5.75
CA GLN A 214 -6.24 -18.84 -6.08
C GLN A 214 -5.33 -17.77 -5.51
N LEU A 215 -5.13 -16.71 -6.29
CA LEU A 215 -4.42 -15.51 -5.92
C LEU A 215 -5.46 -14.41 -5.67
N LEU A 216 -5.52 -13.94 -4.43
CA LEU A 216 -6.25 -12.75 -4.04
C LEU A 216 -5.34 -11.54 -4.16
N PHE A 217 -5.80 -10.53 -4.91
CA PHE A 217 -5.23 -9.20 -4.94
C PHE A 217 -6.25 -8.19 -4.44
N ILE A 218 -5.86 -7.35 -3.50
CA ILE A 218 -6.67 -6.22 -3.03
C ILE A 218 -5.83 -4.96 -3.17
N SER A 219 -6.43 -3.90 -3.70
CA SER A 219 -5.80 -2.59 -3.68
C SER A 219 -6.77 -1.45 -3.44
N ASN A 220 -6.24 -0.42 -2.78
CA ASN A 220 -6.86 0.88 -2.64
C ASN A 220 -5.97 1.90 -3.36
N TYR A 221 -6.54 2.72 -4.23
CA TYR A 221 -5.78 3.57 -5.15
C TYR A 221 -6.51 4.88 -5.47
N ASP A 222 -5.80 5.84 -6.03
CA ASP A 222 -6.35 7.12 -6.49
C ASP A 222 -6.80 7.06 -7.96
N GLY A 223 -7.88 7.78 -8.24
CA GLY A 223 -8.35 7.97 -9.62
C GLY A 223 -9.10 6.76 -10.16
N SER A 224 -9.38 6.79 -11.47
CA SER A 224 -10.25 5.81 -12.11
C SER A 224 -9.62 4.42 -12.22
N TRP A 225 -10.47 3.39 -12.31
CA TRP A 225 -10.02 2.03 -12.59
C TRP A 225 -9.19 1.97 -13.88
N ASP A 226 -9.61 2.69 -14.93
CA ASP A 226 -8.94 2.65 -16.22
C ASP A 226 -7.53 3.26 -16.16
N SER A 227 -7.39 4.44 -15.54
CA SER A 227 -6.09 5.07 -15.33
C SER A 227 -5.18 4.22 -14.45
N TYR A 228 -5.75 3.55 -13.45
CA TYR A 228 -5.00 2.72 -12.52
C TYR A 228 -4.42 1.47 -13.20
N ILE A 229 -5.21 0.76 -13.99
CA ILE A 229 -4.72 -0.40 -14.76
C ILE A 229 -3.76 0.04 -15.88
N GLY A 230 -3.99 1.20 -16.49
CA GLY A 230 -3.05 1.82 -17.44
C GLY A 230 -1.67 2.06 -16.82
N ASP A 231 -1.62 2.72 -15.66
CA ASP A 231 -0.38 2.98 -14.92
C ASP A 231 0.41 1.71 -14.62
N PHE A 232 -0.31 0.63 -14.30
CA PHE A 232 0.26 -0.70 -14.07
C PHE A 232 0.93 -1.28 -15.30
N SER A 233 0.26 -1.26 -16.45
CA SER A 233 0.82 -1.68 -17.73
C SER A 233 2.05 -0.84 -18.09
N ASP A 234 1.97 0.48 -17.94
CA ASP A 234 3.01 1.38 -18.42
C ASP A 234 4.28 1.36 -17.56
N LYS A 235 4.13 1.29 -16.24
CA LYS A 235 5.23 1.49 -15.29
C LYS A 235 5.72 0.21 -14.62
N ALA A 236 4.84 -0.78 -14.48
CA ALA A 236 5.07 -1.95 -13.65
C ALA A 236 4.81 -3.29 -14.35
N ALA A 237 4.65 -3.31 -15.68
CA ALA A 237 4.38 -4.53 -16.46
C ALA A 237 5.28 -5.73 -16.11
N PRO A 238 6.62 -5.59 -15.96
CA PRO A 238 7.47 -6.73 -15.60
C PRO A 238 7.10 -7.37 -14.25
N GLY A 239 6.67 -6.56 -13.27
CA GLY A 239 6.22 -7.04 -11.97
C GLY A 239 4.87 -7.76 -12.06
N LEU A 240 3.94 -7.22 -12.86
CA LEU A 240 2.64 -7.85 -13.12
C LEU A 240 2.82 -9.18 -13.84
N ASP A 241 3.67 -9.23 -14.86
CA ASP A 241 3.98 -10.44 -15.61
C ASP A 241 4.59 -11.51 -14.70
N LEU A 242 5.43 -11.13 -13.76
CA LEU A 242 6.04 -12.06 -12.82
C LEU A 242 5.00 -12.73 -11.89
N VAL A 243 3.94 -12.01 -11.53
CA VAL A 243 2.87 -12.48 -10.63
C VAL A 243 1.76 -13.17 -11.40
N TRP A 244 1.15 -12.49 -12.37
CA TRP A 244 -0.08 -12.93 -13.03
C TRP A 244 0.13 -13.88 -14.20
N ARG A 245 1.36 -14.11 -14.69
CA ARG A 245 1.62 -15.14 -15.72
C ARG A 245 1.22 -16.54 -15.27
N SER A 246 1.23 -16.80 -13.97
CA SER A 246 0.72 -18.04 -13.38
C SER A 246 -0.81 -18.12 -13.34
N SER A 247 -1.54 -17.09 -13.80
CA SER A 247 -3.00 -17.10 -13.93
C SER A 247 -3.43 -17.63 -15.31
N PRO A 248 -4.56 -18.37 -15.40
CA PRO A 248 -5.20 -18.68 -16.67
C PRO A 248 -5.52 -17.42 -17.48
N ASP A 249 -5.49 -17.56 -18.81
CA ASP A 249 -5.86 -16.52 -19.78
C ASP A 249 -5.06 -15.21 -19.71
N TYR A 250 -3.99 -15.16 -18.91
CA TYR A 250 -3.07 -14.03 -18.89
C TYR A 250 -2.49 -13.78 -20.29
N PRO A 251 -2.43 -12.53 -20.78
CA PRO A 251 -2.04 -12.25 -22.16
C PRO A 251 -0.64 -12.78 -22.48
N GLU A 252 -0.44 -13.36 -23.67
CA GLU A 252 0.87 -13.88 -24.10
C GLU A 252 1.94 -12.80 -24.16
N LYS A 253 1.55 -11.60 -24.59
CA LYS A 253 2.40 -10.41 -24.62
C LYS A 253 2.58 -9.77 -23.23
N GLY A 254 1.96 -10.31 -22.19
CA GLY A 254 2.01 -9.75 -20.85
C GLY A 254 1.13 -8.52 -20.67
N ALA A 255 1.37 -7.78 -19.58
CA ALA A 255 0.59 -6.61 -19.19
C ALA A 255 0.65 -5.47 -20.21
N ILE A 256 1.68 -5.43 -21.06
CA ILE A 256 1.83 -4.41 -22.11
C ILE A 256 0.75 -4.50 -23.21
N ASP A 257 0.04 -5.63 -23.34
CA ASP A 257 -1.17 -5.75 -24.16
C ASP A 257 -2.36 -5.25 -23.33
N LEU A 258 -2.43 -3.93 -23.15
CA LEU A 258 -3.29 -3.24 -22.16
C LEU A 258 -4.75 -3.67 -22.25
N GLU A 259 -5.31 -3.76 -23.46
CA GLU A 259 -6.72 -4.12 -23.65
C GLU A 259 -7.02 -5.55 -23.19
N LYS A 260 -6.17 -6.52 -23.54
CA LYS A 260 -6.34 -7.90 -23.06
C LYS A 260 -6.08 -8.00 -21.57
N PHE A 261 -5.09 -7.27 -21.06
CA PHE A 261 -4.81 -7.24 -19.63
C PHE A 261 -5.99 -6.67 -18.84
N LYS A 262 -6.57 -5.54 -19.26
CA LYS A 262 -7.79 -4.96 -18.71
C LYS A 262 -8.94 -5.97 -18.73
N ALA A 263 -9.15 -6.67 -19.85
CA ALA A 263 -10.19 -7.69 -19.96
C ALA A 263 -10.01 -8.83 -18.95
N VAL A 264 -8.79 -9.33 -18.79
CA VAL A 264 -8.46 -10.39 -17.81
C VAL A 264 -8.68 -9.90 -16.38
N ILE A 265 -8.19 -8.70 -16.03
CA ILE A 265 -8.40 -8.14 -14.70
C ILE A 265 -9.88 -7.96 -14.42
N ARG A 266 -10.65 -7.40 -15.36
CA ARG A 266 -12.08 -7.16 -15.19
C ARG A 266 -12.86 -8.47 -15.06
N ALA A 267 -12.53 -9.50 -15.84
CA ALA A 267 -13.11 -10.83 -15.70
C ALA A 267 -12.83 -11.44 -14.33
N ASN A 268 -11.66 -11.18 -13.76
CA ASN A 268 -11.27 -11.69 -12.44
C ASN A 268 -11.65 -10.79 -11.26
N GLN A 269 -12.24 -9.63 -11.52
CA GLN A 269 -12.62 -8.68 -10.49
C GLN A 269 -13.95 -9.07 -9.85
N VAL A 270 -13.97 -9.05 -8.52
CA VAL A 270 -15.16 -9.28 -7.72
C VAL A 270 -15.59 -7.99 -7.04
N LYS A 271 -16.89 -7.82 -6.83
CA LYS A 271 -17.42 -6.63 -6.16
C LYS A 271 -16.91 -6.56 -4.73
N THR A 272 -16.20 -5.49 -4.38
CA THR A 272 -15.80 -5.23 -3.00
C THR A 272 -17.04 -5.02 -2.13
N GLN A 273 -17.18 -5.83 -1.09
CA GLN A 273 -18.39 -5.84 -0.24
C GLN A 273 -18.46 -4.64 0.72
N LEU A 274 -17.31 -4.19 1.22
CA LEU A 274 -17.19 -3.05 2.11
C LEU A 274 -15.88 -2.34 1.82
N PHE A 275 -15.96 -1.03 1.60
CA PHE A 275 -14.81 -0.15 1.49
C PHE A 275 -14.97 1.00 2.48
N TYR A 276 -13.89 1.32 3.17
CA TYR A 276 -13.85 2.41 4.14
C TYR A 276 -12.54 3.18 3.94
N SER A 277 -12.67 4.51 3.82
CA SER A 277 -11.56 5.43 3.87
C SER A 277 -11.78 6.45 4.97
N ALA A 278 -10.75 6.69 5.78
CA ALA A 278 -10.80 7.68 6.84
C ALA A 278 -10.57 9.13 6.33
N TYR A 279 -10.16 9.27 5.07
CA TYR A 279 -9.84 10.50 4.36
C TYR A 279 -10.14 10.31 2.86
N PRO A 280 -11.43 10.10 2.48
CA PRO A 280 -11.82 9.65 1.14
C PRO A 280 -11.50 10.63 0.00
N HIS A 281 -11.16 11.87 0.33
CA HIS A 281 -10.84 12.94 -0.62
C HIS A 281 -9.34 13.23 -0.75
N GLU A 282 -8.47 12.42 -0.12
CA GLU A 282 -7.03 12.64 -0.15
C GLU A 282 -6.32 11.60 -0.99
N THR A 283 -5.49 12.09 -1.91
CA THR A 283 -4.59 11.25 -2.71
C THR A 283 -3.33 10.91 -1.93
N VAL A 284 -2.61 9.85 -2.33
CA VAL A 284 -1.29 9.52 -1.77
C VAL A 284 -0.34 10.70 -1.92
N VAL A 285 -0.36 11.35 -3.08
CA VAL A 285 0.47 12.53 -3.38
C VAL A 285 0.16 13.69 -2.43
N ASN A 286 -1.12 13.99 -2.20
CA ASN A 286 -1.52 15.03 -1.24
C ASN A 286 -1.05 14.67 0.17
N ILE A 287 -1.29 13.45 0.62
CA ILE A 287 -0.88 13.00 1.97
C ILE A 287 0.64 13.13 2.16
N LEU A 288 1.44 12.76 1.15
CA LEU A 288 2.89 12.91 1.21
C LEU A 288 3.34 14.36 1.21
N SER A 289 2.68 15.21 0.42
CA SER A 289 2.92 16.65 0.40
C SER A 289 2.58 17.29 1.75
N ASP A 290 1.41 16.98 2.31
CA ASP A 290 0.94 17.50 3.60
C ASP A 290 1.85 17.07 4.74
N LYS A 291 2.33 15.83 4.68
CA LYS A 291 3.33 15.31 5.60
C LYS A 291 4.65 16.07 5.47
N ALA A 292 5.11 16.36 4.25
CA ALA A 292 6.34 17.12 4.03
C ALA A 292 6.21 18.57 4.55
N ILE A 293 5.10 19.24 4.24
CA ILE A 293 4.78 20.58 4.77
C ILE A 293 4.78 20.54 6.30
N SER A 294 4.00 19.64 6.90
CA SER A 294 3.90 19.50 8.35
C SER A 294 5.24 19.23 9.03
N LYS A 295 6.11 18.40 8.42
CA LYS A 295 7.44 18.09 8.97
C LYS A 295 8.44 19.24 8.82
N SER A 296 8.21 20.16 7.88
CA SER A 296 9.03 21.36 7.74
C SER A 296 8.77 22.39 8.85
N LEU A 297 7.56 22.36 9.44
CA LEU A 297 7.12 23.26 10.49
C LEU A 297 7.42 22.68 11.88
N ASP A 298 8.61 22.99 12.40
CA ASP A 298 8.97 22.66 13.77
C ASP A 298 8.24 23.60 14.74
N ARG A 299 7.38 23.03 15.59
CA ARG A 299 6.55 23.79 16.54
C ARG A 299 7.37 24.73 17.41
N THR A 300 8.50 24.27 17.93
CA THR A 300 9.35 25.07 18.83
C THR A 300 9.97 26.23 18.06
N LYS A 301 10.54 25.95 16.88
CA LYS A 301 11.13 27.00 16.03
C LYS A 301 10.10 28.04 15.59
N VAL A 302 8.90 27.60 15.21
CA VAL A 302 7.82 28.51 14.80
C VAL A 302 7.38 29.38 15.98
N GLN A 303 7.21 28.79 17.17
CA GLN A 303 6.85 29.56 18.37
C GLN A 303 7.94 30.57 18.76
N ASP A 304 9.21 30.18 18.67
CA ASP A 304 10.33 31.07 18.96
C ASP A 304 10.46 32.18 17.93
N TRP A 305 10.16 31.91 16.66
CA TRP A 305 10.09 32.91 15.60
C TRP A 305 8.96 33.91 15.85
N LEU A 306 7.74 33.42 16.15
CA LEU A 306 6.58 34.28 16.44
C LEU A 306 6.78 35.17 17.67
N ARG A 307 7.56 34.71 18.67
CA ARG A 307 7.92 35.53 19.85
C ARG A 307 8.92 36.66 19.55
N ARG A 308 9.61 36.59 18.42
CA ARG A 308 10.62 37.58 18.00
C ARG A 308 10.07 38.65 17.07
N LEU A 309 8.84 38.46 16.56
CA LEU A 309 8.06 39.45 15.84
C LEU A 309 7.33 40.36 16.84
#